data_AF-A0A158I4V2-F1
#
_entry.id   AF-A0A158I4V2-F1
#
_cell.length_a   1.000
_cell.length_b   1.000
_cell.length_c   1.000
_cell.angle_alpha   90.00
_cell.angle_beta   90.00
_cell.angle_gamma   90.00
#
_symmetry.space_group_name_H-M   'P 1'
#
loop_
_entity.id
_entity.type
_entity.pdbx_description
1 polymer ?
#
loop_
_entity_poly.entity_id
_entity_poly.type
_entity_poly.pdbx_seq_one_letter_code
_entity_poly.pdbx_strand_id
1 'polypeptide(L)'
;MFYQGEPKTGGGVSGLGIGLAVVRDFVSRHGGAVSAYSDGPGRGTRITIELPINPDAAIDADKQPTSSVATRRALILVADDNMDAADALSEVLRIEGHEVITAYDGQSAREMAGRA
;
A
#
# COMPACT_ATOMS: atom_id res chain seq x y z
N MET A 1 18.56 -14.78 11.11
CA MET A 1 17.63 -14.43 12.20
C MET A 1 18.06 -13.07 12.71
N PHE A 2 17.17 -12.08 12.77
CA PHE A 2 17.46 -10.76 13.35
C PHE A 2 16.93 -10.74 14.78
N TYR A 3 17.65 -10.11 15.70
CA TYR A 3 17.23 -9.93 17.08
C TYR A 3 17.50 -8.49 17.51
N GLN A 4 16.71 -7.99 18.46
CA GLN A 4 16.91 -6.66 19.01
C GLN A 4 18.01 -6.71 20.07
N GLY A 5 19.03 -5.86 19.94
CA GLY A 5 20.03 -5.64 20.99
C GLY A 5 19.45 -4.81 22.13
N GLU A 6 20.16 -4.73 23.26
CA GLU A 6 19.68 -3.98 24.43
C GLU A 6 19.38 -2.51 24.07
N PRO A 7 18.21 -1.99 24.47
CA PRO A 7 17.86 -0.60 24.21
C PRO A 7 18.82 0.32 24.96
N LYS A 8 19.45 1.27 24.24
CA LYS A 8 20.20 2.35 24.89
C LYS A 8 19.21 3.24 25.63
N THR A 9 19.23 3.18 26.95
CA THR A 9 18.43 4.03 27.84
C THR A 9 18.82 5.49 27.64
N GLY A 10 18.09 6.19 26.78
CA GLY A 10 18.28 7.60 26.48
C GLY A 10 16.99 8.23 25.97
N GLY A 11 16.13 8.64 26.90
CA GLY A 11 15.18 9.77 26.83
C GLY A 11 14.19 9.93 25.67
N GLY A 12 14.11 9.03 24.69
CA GLY A 12 13.17 9.11 23.57
C GLY A 12 12.14 7.99 23.61
N VAL A 13 10.97 8.21 22.97
CA VAL A 13 9.94 7.19 22.76
C VAL A 13 10.61 5.96 22.12
N SER A 14 10.72 4.88 22.89
CA SER A 14 11.26 3.62 22.40
C SER A 14 10.28 3.06 21.37
N GLY A 15 10.67 3.05 20.09
CA GLY A 15 9.86 2.45 19.04
C GLY A 15 9.63 0.96 19.32
N LEU A 16 8.54 0.39 18.79
CA LEU A 16 8.07 -0.98 19.04
C LEU A 16 9.07 -2.11 18.68
N GLY A 17 10.27 -1.80 18.17
CA GLY A 17 11.30 -2.79 17.82
C GLY A 17 11.00 -3.61 16.56
N ILE A 18 9.85 -3.40 15.92
CA ILE A 18 9.37 -4.24 14.80
C ILE A 18 9.98 -3.90 13.44
N GLY A 19 10.74 -2.79 13.32
CA GLY A 19 11.18 -2.27 12.01
C GLY A 19 11.92 -3.28 11.14
N LEU A 20 12.83 -4.08 11.72
CA LEU A 20 13.55 -5.11 10.96
C LEU A 20 12.68 -6.30 10.56
N ALA A 21 11.68 -6.64 11.38
CA ALA A 21 10.72 -7.70 11.05
C ALA A 21 9.86 -7.28 9.85
N VAL A 22 9.38 -6.02 9.85
CA VAL A 22 8.62 -5.43 8.74
C VAL A 22 9.47 -5.40 7.47
N VAL A 23 10.70 -4.89 7.53
CA VAL A 23 11.61 -4.86 6.36
C VAL A 23 11.84 -6.27 5.80
N ARG A 24 12.09 -7.26 6.66
CA ARG A 24 12.29 -8.64 6.22
C ARG A 24 11.06 -9.20 5.51
N ASP A 25 9.88 -9.00 6.07
CA ASP A 25 8.63 -9.48 5.45
C ASP A 25 8.39 -8.83 4.09
N PHE A 26 8.49 -7.50 4.01
CA PHE A 26 8.35 -6.75 2.76
C PHE A 26 9.32 -7.24 1.69
N VAL A 27 10.61 -7.29 1.98
CA VAL A 27 11.63 -7.70 1.01
C VAL A 27 11.42 -9.15 0.56
N SER A 28 11.06 -10.05 1.47
CA SER A 28 10.79 -11.46 1.12
C SER A 28 9.57 -11.59 0.20
N ARG A 29 8.51 -10.82 0.42
CA ARG A 29 7.31 -10.80 -0.45
C ARG A 29 7.61 -10.29 -1.85
N HIS A 30 8.62 -9.44 -2.02
CA HIS A 30 9.09 -8.97 -3.32
C HIS A 30 10.11 -9.94 -3.96
N GLY A 31 10.30 -11.14 -3.41
CA GLY A 31 11.26 -12.13 -3.91
C GLY A 31 12.72 -11.74 -3.70
N GLY A 32 12.98 -10.77 -2.82
CA GLY A 32 14.32 -10.28 -2.52
C GLY A 32 14.93 -10.86 -1.25
N ALA A 33 16.08 -10.31 -0.88
CA ALA A 33 16.81 -10.65 0.33
C ALA A 33 17.29 -9.40 1.08
N VAL A 34 17.37 -9.49 2.41
CA VAL A 34 17.94 -8.44 3.26
C VAL A 34 18.99 -9.03 4.18
N SER A 35 20.13 -8.34 4.30
CA SER A 35 21.22 -8.69 5.21
C SER A 35 21.68 -7.47 5.99
N ALA A 36 22.25 -7.69 7.18
CA ALA A 36 22.82 -6.65 8.01
C ALA A 36 24.21 -7.07 8.50
N TYR A 37 25.14 -6.12 8.51
CA TYR A 37 26.52 -6.32 8.92
C TYR A 37 27.00 -5.15 9.78
N SER A 38 27.80 -5.45 10.81
CA SER A 38 28.48 -4.46 11.65
C SER A 38 29.77 -5.07 12.19
N ASP A 39 30.83 -4.25 12.27
CA ASP A 39 32.10 -4.63 12.93
C ASP A 39 32.03 -4.49 14.47
N GLY A 40 30.84 -4.23 15.02
CA GLY A 40 30.58 -4.12 16.45
C GLY A 40 30.19 -2.71 16.92
N PRO A 41 30.02 -2.52 18.24
CA PRO A 41 29.56 -1.26 18.82
C PRO A 41 30.41 -0.06 18.41
N GLY A 42 29.76 1.03 18.01
CA GLY A 42 30.44 2.26 17.61
C GLY A 42 31.11 2.22 16.22
N ARG A 43 30.98 1.11 15.48
CA ARG A 43 31.55 0.95 14.12
C ARG A 43 30.53 1.16 13.00
N GLY A 44 29.30 1.52 13.36
CA GLY A 44 28.18 1.65 12.43
C GLY A 44 27.62 0.31 11.98
N THR A 45 26.62 0.39 11.10
CA THR A 45 25.89 -0.78 10.58
C THR A 45 25.64 -0.56 9.09
N ARG A 46 25.79 -1.62 8.30
CA ARG A 46 25.40 -1.69 6.89
C ARG A 46 24.21 -2.63 6.75
N ILE A 47 23.16 -2.17 6.09
CA ILE A 47 22.01 -2.99 5.71
C ILE A 47 21.99 -3.05 4.19
N THR A 48 21.97 -4.26 3.62
CA THR A 48 21.92 -4.50 2.18
C THR A 48 20.58 -5.12 1.84
N ILE A 49 19.89 -4.55 0.85
CA ILE A 49 18.63 -5.04 0.32
C ILE A 49 18.83 -5.36 -1.16
N GLU A 50 18.49 -6.58 -1.55
CA GLU A 50 18.57 -7.07 -2.92
C GLU A 50 17.15 -7.40 -3.38
N LEU A 51 16.74 -6.84 -4.51
CA LEU A 51 15.42 -7.07 -5.10
C LEU A 51 15.58 -7.53 -6.56
N PRO A 52 14.75 -8.49 -7.03
CA PRO A 52 14.70 -8.84 -8.44
C PRO A 52 14.34 -7.62 -9.28
N ILE A 53 15.12 -7.36 -10.33
CA ILE A 53 14.76 -6.37 -11.34
C ILE A 53 13.79 -7.06 -12.30
N ASN A 54 12.62 -6.46 -12.52
CA ASN A 54 11.74 -6.89 -13.60
C ASN A 54 12.15 -6.16 -14.89
N PRO A 55 12.79 -6.83 -15.87
CA PRO A 55 13.19 -6.20 -17.12
C PRO A 55 11.98 -5.72 -17.94
N ASP A 56 10.81 -6.32 -17.75
CA ASP A 56 9.57 -5.94 -18.44
C ASP A 56 8.82 -4.78 -17.76
N ALA A 57 9.21 -4.37 -16.55
CA ALA A 57 8.63 -3.19 -15.89
C ALA A 57 9.05 -1.86 -16.56
N ALA A 58 9.99 -1.91 -17.50
CA ALA A 58 10.43 -0.77 -18.30
C ALA A 58 9.60 -0.57 -19.57
N ILE A 59 8.31 -0.93 -19.59
CA ILE A 59 7.39 -0.57 -20.67
C ILE A 59 5.99 -0.43 -20.07
N ASP A 60 5.60 0.76 -19.64
CA ASP A 60 4.20 1.24 -19.61
C ASP A 60 4.04 2.64 -18.96
N ALA A 61 5.07 3.49 -19.00
CA ALA A 61 4.91 4.90 -18.66
C ALA A 61 4.04 5.68 -19.69
N ASP A 62 3.78 5.08 -20.85
CA ASP A 62 3.10 5.71 -21.98
C ASP A 62 1.75 5.05 -22.34
N LYS A 63 1.33 4.01 -21.59
CA LYS A 63 -0.06 3.53 -21.66
C LYS A 63 -0.91 4.31 -20.68
N GLN A 64 -1.02 5.61 -20.93
CA GLN A 64 -2.22 6.31 -20.50
C GLN A 64 -3.38 5.63 -21.24
N PRO A 65 -4.41 5.10 -20.56
CA PRO A 65 -5.55 4.55 -21.27
C PRO A 65 -6.19 5.68 -22.07
N THR A 66 -5.87 5.76 -23.36
CA THR A 66 -6.54 6.62 -24.34
C THR A 66 -7.88 6.00 -24.71
N SER A 67 -8.66 5.59 -23.72
CA SER A 67 -10.09 5.51 -23.93
C SER A 67 -10.62 6.91 -23.65
N SER A 68 -10.83 7.70 -24.70
CA SER A 68 -11.83 8.76 -24.61
C SER A 68 -13.18 8.05 -24.44
N VAL A 69 -13.44 7.57 -23.23
CA VAL A 69 -14.79 7.18 -22.84
C VAL A 69 -15.53 8.49 -22.88
N ALA A 70 -16.37 8.67 -23.90
CA ALA A 70 -17.41 9.69 -23.84
C ALA A 70 -18.03 9.55 -22.45
N THR A 71 -17.93 10.59 -21.62
CA THR A 71 -18.39 10.63 -20.23
C THR A 71 -19.90 10.39 -20.20
N ARG A 72 -20.29 9.13 -20.35
CA ARG A 72 -21.64 8.67 -20.10
C ARG A 72 -21.76 8.63 -18.58
N ARG A 73 -22.84 9.22 -18.07
CA ARG A 73 -23.24 9.02 -16.69
C ARG A 73 -23.29 7.51 -16.45
N ALA A 74 -22.52 7.06 -15.48
CA ALA A 74 -22.44 5.66 -15.09
C ALA A 74 -22.99 5.52 -13.68
N LEU A 75 -23.58 4.37 -13.40
CA LEU A 75 -23.87 3.93 -12.04
C LEU A 75 -22.61 3.26 -11.49
N ILE A 76 -22.05 3.82 -10.42
CA ILE A 76 -20.79 3.38 -9.81
C ILE A 76 -21.05 2.95 -8.37
N LEU A 77 -20.55 1.77 -8.00
CA LEU A 77 -20.50 1.31 -6.61
C LEU A 77 -19.10 1.57 -6.05
N VAL A 78 -19.00 2.40 -5.02
CA VAL A 78 -17.78 2.58 -4.21
C VAL A 78 -17.87 1.64 -3.02
N ALA A 79 -16.89 0.76 -2.85
CA ALA A 79 -16.81 -0.19 -1.75
C ALA A 79 -15.46 -0.03 -1.03
N ASP A 80 -15.48 0.55 0.16
CA ASP A 80 -14.28 0.83 0.97
C ASP A 80 -14.69 0.80 2.46
N ASP A 81 -13.93 0.07 3.29
CA ASP A 81 -14.21 -0.06 4.72
C ASP A 81 -13.79 1.17 5.55
N ASN A 82 -13.07 2.11 4.92
CA ASN A 82 -12.83 3.43 5.44
C ASN A 82 -13.92 4.40 4.98
N MET A 83 -14.83 4.73 5.90
CA MET A 83 -15.98 5.60 5.64
C MET A 83 -15.61 6.97 5.05
N ASP A 84 -14.61 7.64 5.63
CA ASP A 84 -14.20 8.98 5.18
C ASP A 84 -13.65 8.94 3.74
N ALA A 85 -12.89 7.89 3.40
CA ALA A 85 -12.35 7.70 2.05
C ALA A 85 -13.46 7.38 1.05
N ALA A 86 -14.38 6.49 1.43
CA ALA A 86 -15.53 6.10 0.60
C ALA A 86 -16.42 7.31 0.28
N ASP A 87 -16.69 8.16 1.28
CA ASP A 87 -17.51 9.35 1.14
C ASP A 87 -16.84 10.40 0.26
N ALA A 88 -15.56 10.69 0.50
CA ALA A 88 -14.80 11.63 -0.30
C ALA A 88 -14.75 11.22 -1.79
N LEU A 89 -14.48 9.94 -2.07
CA LEU A 89 -14.46 9.43 -3.44
C LEU A 89 -15.86 9.47 -4.08
N SER A 90 -16.89 9.11 -3.31
CA SER A 90 -18.27 9.14 -3.79
C SER A 90 -18.73 10.56 -4.14
N GLU A 91 -18.31 11.57 -3.37
CA GLU A 91 -18.60 12.97 -3.66
C GLU A 91 -17.93 13.43 -4.95
N VAL A 92 -16.64 13.13 -5.14
CA VAL A 92 -15.90 13.46 -6.37
C VAL A 92 -16.59 12.86 -7.60
N LEU A 93 -16.94 11.58 -7.56
CA LEU A 93 -17.60 10.89 -8.68
C LEU A 93 -19.01 11.46 -8.98
N ARG A 94 -19.75 11.88 -7.94
CA ARG A 94 -21.04 12.59 -8.12
C ARG A 94 -20.84 13.96 -8.77
N ILE A 95 -19.79 14.70 -8.38
CA ILE A 95 -19.41 15.98 -9.00
C ILE A 95 -19.06 15.80 -10.49
N GLU A 96 -18.39 14.70 -10.82
CA GLU A 96 -18.10 14.29 -12.22
C GLU A 96 -19.35 13.85 -13.00
N GLY A 97 -20.52 13.77 -12.34
CA GLY A 97 -21.82 13.56 -12.96
C GLY A 97 -22.31 12.12 -12.96
N HIS A 98 -21.64 11.23 -12.22
CA HIS A 98 -22.01 9.83 -12.05
C HIS A 98 -23.08 9.65 -10.97
N GLU A 99 -23.85 8.57 -11.08
CA GLU A 99 -24.69 8.08 -9.99
C GLU A 99 -23.84 7.16 -9.12
N VAL A 100 -23.80 7.39 -7.81
CA VAL A 100 -22.88 6.68 -6.93
C VAL A 100 -23.61 6.05 -5.74
N ILE A 101 -23.47 4.73 -5.64
CA ILE A 101 -23.85 3.92 -4.48
C ILE A 101 -22.59 3.69 -3.64
N THR A 102 -22.69 3.83 -2.32
CA THR A 102 -21.56 3.67 -1.40
C THR A 102 -21.83 2.50 -0.46
N ALA A 103 -20.86 1.60 -0.31
CA ALA A 103 -20.88 0.48 0.62
C ALA A 103 -19.63 0.52 1.51
N TYR A 104 -19.82 0.39 2.82
CA TYR A 104 -18.74 0.48 3.81
C TYR A 104 -18.21 -0.88 4.28
N ASP A 105 -18.66 -1.96 3.63
CA ASP A 105 -18.22 -3.31 3.91
C ASP A 105 -18.48 -4.22 2.70
N GLY A 106 -17.79 -5.35 2.66
CA GLY A 106 -17.87 -6.29 1.55
C GLY A 106 -19.23 -6.97 1.38
N GLN A 107 -19.99 -7.18 2.45
CA GLN A 107 -21.30 -7.82 2.37
C GLN A 107 -22.32 -6.87 1.75
N SER A 108 -22.38 -5.63 2.24
CA SER A 108 -23.20 -4.55 1.68
C SER A 108 -22.87 -4.30 0.21
N ALA A 109 -21.57 -4.26 -0.15
CA ALA A 109 -21.14 -4.06 -1.53
C ALA A 109 -21.66 -5.18 -2.46
N ARG A 110 -21.58 -6.45 -2.03
CA ARG A 110 -22.09 -7.58 -2.83
C ARG A 110 -23.61 -7.54 -2.99
N GLU A 111 -24.34 -7.18 -1.95
CA GLU A 111 -25.80 -7.07 -2.01
C GLU A 111 -26.25 -5.94 -2.95
N MET A 112 -25.53 -4.82 -2.96
CA MET A 112 -25.80 -3.67 -3.83
C MET A 112 -25.39 -3.95 -5.29
N ALA A 113 -24.27 -4.65 -5.51
CA ALA A 113 -23.81 -5.03 -6.85
C ALA A 113 -24.80 -5.96 -7.58
N GLY A 114 -25.55 -6.79 -6.85
CA GLY A 114 -26.59 -7.65 -7.42
C GLY A 114 -27.89 -6.93 -7.80
N ARG A 115 -28.00 -5.63 -7.51
CA ARG A 115 -29.21 -4.80 -7.74
C ARG A 115 -29.00 -3.67 -8.76
N ALA A 116 -27.75 -3.41 -9.16
CA ALA A 116 -27.36 -2.44 -10.18
C ALA A 116 -27.37 -3.08 -11.58
#